data_AF-C3YAQ5-F1
#
_entry.id   AF-C3YAQ5-F1
#
_cell.length_a   1.000
_cell.length_b   1.000
_cell.length_c   1.000
_cell.angle_alpha   90.00
_cell.angle_beta   90.00
_cell.angle_gamma   90.00
#
_symmetry.space_group_name_H-M   'P 1'
#
loop_
_entity.id
_entity.type
_entity.pdbx_description
1 polymer ?
#
loop_
_entity_poly.entity_id
_entity_poly.type
_entity_poly.pdbx_seq_one_letter_code
_entity_poly.pdbx_strand_id
1 'polypeptide(L)'
;SPFEVRMFNDQLMQLERAFIDPLGLPGRPFYRHTLMAPSKHNKYVSDPFPGLTDTIFDAERSTDPAPAWREVAKQMSIIAFNIQSAASTLMTPA
;
A
#
# COMPACT_ATOMS: atom_id res chain seq x y z
N SER A 1 33.65 -4.05 0.47
CA SER A 1 33.88 -4.02 1.93
C SER A 1 32.63 -4.51 2.65
N PRO A 2 32.70 -4.95 3.92
CA PRO A 2 31.50 -5.29 4.70
C PRO A 2 30.47 -4.15 4.78
N PHE A 3 30.91 -2.89 4.72
CA PHE A 3 30.04 -1.72 4.74
C PHE A 3 29.23 -1.56 3.44
N GLU A 4 29.84 -1.82 2.27
CA GLU A 4 29.11 -1.79 0.99
C GLU A 4 28.02 -2.86 0.96
N VAL A 5 28.32 -4.09 1.41
CA VAL A 5 27.32 -5.16 1.53
C VAL A 5 26.19 -4.76 2.48
N ARG A 6 26.53 -4.12 3.60
CA ARG A 6 25.54 -3.61 4.56
C ARG A 6 24.61 -2.57 3.93
N MET A 7 25.13 -1.65 3.13
CA MET A 7 24.32 -0.63 2.44
C MET A 7 23.26 -1.27 1.53
N PHE A 8 23.64 -2.25 0.71
CA PHE A 8 22.68 -2.96 -0.14
C PHE A 8 21.65 -3.76 0.66
N ASN A 9 22.06 -4.42 1.75
CA ASN A 9 21.14 -5.13 2.64
C ASN A 9 20.12 -4.19 3.31
N ASP A 10 20.55 -2.99 3.69
CA ASP A 10 19.65 -1.98 4.23
C ASP A 10 18.64 -1.51 3.17
N GLN A 11 19.03 -1.33 1.91
CA GLN A 11 18.08 -1.03 0.82
C GLN A 11 17.02 -2.13 0.66
N LEU A 12 17.43 -3.40 0.65
CA LEU A 12 16.51 -4.54 0.57
C LEU A 12 15.53 -4.57 1.76
N MET A 13 16.00 -4.27 2.96
CA MET A 13 15.13 -4.19 4.15
C MET A 13 14.15 -3.00 4.06
N GLN A 14 14.58 -1.86 3.53
CA GLN A 14 13.74 -0.67 3.42
C GLN A 14 12.70 -0.77 2.31
N LEU A 15 12.98 -1.54 1.25
CA LEU A 15 12.04 -1.80 0.16
C LEU A 15 10.69 -2.30 0.68
N GLU A 16 10.69 -3.33 1.52
CA GLU A 16 9.46 -3.89 2.10
C GLU A 16 8.74 -2.87 2.99
N ARG A 17 9.51 -2.10 3.77
CA ARG A 17 8.97 -1.09 4.69
C ARG A 17 8.31 0.08 3.96
N ALA A 18 8.72 0.37 2.73
CA ALA A 18 8.12 1.43 1.92
C ALA A 18 6.65 1.16 1.56
N PHE A 19 6.17 -0.07 1.70
CA PHE A 19 4.77 -0.42 1.48
C PHE A 19 3.89 -0.36 2.74
N ILE A 20 4.45 0.03 3.89
CA ILE A 20 3.71 0.16 5.16
C ILE A 20 3.19 1.60 5.33
N ASP A 21 1.88 1.78 5.22
CA ASP A 21 1.21 3.04 5.57
C ASP A 21 0.93 3.08 7.08
N PRO A 22 1.44 4.06 7.84
CA PRO A 22 1.21 4.16 9.27
C PRO A 22 -0.27 4.35 9.65
N LEU A 23 -1.10 4.88 8.76
CA LEU A 23 -2.54 5.08 8.98
C LEU A 23 -3.35 3.80 8.76
N GLY A 24 -2.79 2.82 8.05
CA GLY A 24 -3.45 1.58 7.70
C GLY A 24 -4.55 1.74 6.64
N LEU A 25 -5.23 0.64 6.36
CA LEU A 25 -6.31 0.59 5.39
C LEU A 25 -7.60 1.25 5.94
N PRO A 26 -8.50 1.76 5.07
CA PRO A 26 -9.78 2.32 5.49
C PRO A 26 -10.57 1.40 6.43
N GLY A 27 -10.88 1.90 7.64
CA GLY A 27 -11.59 1.14 8.68
C GLY A 27 -10.82 -0.06 9.26
N ARG A 28 -9.53 -0.20 8.92
CA ARG A 28 -8.69 -1.37 9.17
C ARG A 28 -7.26 -0.97 9.60
N PRO A 29 -7.08 -0.23 10.72
CA PRO A 29 -5.83 0.46 11.07
C PRO A 29 -4.62 -0.45 11.36
N PHE A 30 -4.86 -1.73 11.62
CA PHE A 30 -3.79 -2.73 11.85
C PHE A 30 -3.30 -3.39 10.56
N TYR A 31 -4.08 -3.31 9.47
CA TYR A 31 -3.62 -3.72 8.15
C TYR A 31 -2.95 -2.52 7.50
N ARG A 32 -1.62 -2.53 7.44
CA ARG A 32 -0.81 -1.39 6.99
C ARG A 32 -0.11 -1.61 5.67
N HIS A 33 -0.02 -2.87 5.24
CA HIS A 33 0.66 -3.21 4.01
C HIS A 33 -0.23 -2.86 2.81
N THR A 34 0.27 -1.95 1.96
CA THR A 34 -0.52 -1.35 0.88
C THR A 34 -0.53 -2.15 -0.42
N LEU A 35 0.44 -3.05 -0.65
CA LEU A 35 0.37 -4.01 -1.76
C LEU A 35 -0.52 -5.21 -1.48
N MET A 36 -0.58 -5.70 -0.23
CA MET A 36 -1.24 -6.94 0.11
C MET A 36 -1.79 -6.88 1.53
N ALA A 37 -3.01 -7.35 1.70
CA ALA A 37 -3.61 -7.65 2.97
C ALA A 37 -4.70 -8.71 2.74
N PRO A 38 -5.16 -9.40 3.79
CA PRO A 38 -6.38 -10.20 3.69
C PRO A 38 -7.51 -9.34 3.11
N SER A 39 -8.29 -9.88 2.18
CA SER A 39 -9.45 -9.17 1.63
C SER A 39 -10.42 -8.76 2.73
N LYS A 40 -11.07 -7.59 2.58
CA LYS A 40 -12.19 -7.21 3.45
C LYS A 40 -13.42 -8.09 3.17
N HIS A 41 -13.56 -8.56 1.94
CA HIS A 41 -14.75 -9.26 1.45
C HIS A 41 -14.57 -10.79 1.40
N ASN A 42 -13.33 -11.30 1.35
CA ASN A 42 -13.02 -12.73 1.44
C ASN A 42 -11.70 -13.01 2.19
N LYS A 43 -11.78 -13.22 3.52
CA LYS A 43 -10.59 -13.40 4.38
C LYS A 43 -9.68 -14.59 4.02
N TYR A 44 -10.10 -15.49 3.13
CA TYR A 44 -9.29 -16.63 2.65
C TYR A 44 -8.41 -16.29 1.44
N VAL A 45 -8.53 -15.07 0.90
CA VAL A 45 -7.76 -14.59 -0.26
C VAL A 45 -7.05 -13.29 0.12
N SER A 46 -5.81 -13.15 -0.34
CA SER A 46 -5.08 -11.87 -0.29
C SER A 46 -5.47 -11.05 -1.50
N ASP A 47 -5.92 -9.82 -1.28
CA ASP A 47 -6.19 -8.90 -2.38
C ASP A 47 -4.93 -8.08 -2.69
N PRO A 48 -4.56 -7.94 -3.99
CA PRO A 48 -3.58 -6.94 -4.38
C PRO A 48 -4.18 -5.55 -4.17
N PHE A 49 -3.37 -4.62 -3.71
CA PHE A 49 -3.76 -3.22 -3.48
C PHE A 49 -5.06 -3.09 -2.68
N PRO A 50 -5.15 -3.71 -1.48
CA PRO A 50 -6.41 -3.90 -0.75
C PRO A 50 -7.17 -2.59 -0.49
N GLY A 51 -6.48 -1.48 -0.23
CA GLY A 51 -7.13 -0.18 -0.08
C GLY A 51 -7.90 0.26 -1.34
N LEU A 52 -7.32 0.03 -2.52
CA LEU A 52 -7.93 0.39 -3.79
C LEU A 52 -9.04 -0.60 -4.19
N THR A 53 -8.78 -1.90 -4.08
CA THR A 53 -9.75 -2.94 -4.48
C THR A 53 -10.98 -2.95 -3.57
N ASP A 54 -10.81 -2.85 -2.25
CA ASP A 54 -11.92 -2.76 -1.29
C ASP A 54 -12.76 -1.50 -1.56
N THR A 55 -12.13 -0.35 -1.85
CA THR A 55 -12.86 0.92 -2.05
C THR A 55 -13.57 0.99 -3.40
N ILE A 56 -13.05 0.38 -4.46
CA ILE A 56 -13.78 0.21 -5.73
C ILE A 56 -15.01 -0.66 -5.50
N PHE A 57 -14.86 -1.80 -4.81
CA PHE A 57 -15.96 -2.71 -4.51
C PHE A 57 -17.09 -1.99 -3.73
N ASP A 58 -16.72 -1.21 -2.72
CA ASP A 58 -17.66 -0.42 -1.92
C ASP A 58 -18.30 0.70 -2.76
N ALA A 59 -17.55 1.38 -3.62
CA ALA A 59 -18.04 2.48 -4.46
C ALA A 59 -19.06 2.03 -5.51
N GLU A 60 -18.85 0.88 -6.15
CA GLU A 60 -19.82 0.27 -7.08
C GLU A 60 -21.18 -0.03 -6.44
N ARG A 61 -21.21 -0.21 -5.12
CA ARG A 61 -22.39 -0.60 -4.34
C ARG A 61 -22.93 0.54 -3.47
N SER A 62 -22.34 1.73 -3.56
CA SER A 62 -22.71 2.86 -2.73
C SER A 62 -24.03 3.50 -3.19
N THR A 63 -24.89 3.83 -2.23
CA THR A 63 -26.07 4.68 -2.48
C THR A 63 -25.73 6.16 -2.58
N ASP A 64 -24.50 6.55 -2.21
CA ASP A 64 -23.93 7.90 -2.40
C ASP A 64 -22.58 7.78 -3.14
N PRO A 65 -22.57 7.88 -4.49
CA PRO A 65 -21.38 7.59 -5.28
C PRO A 65 -20.25 8.60 -5.09
N ALA A 66 -20.56 9.89 -4.94
CA ALA A 66 -19.55 10.95 -4.92
C ALA A 66 -18.50 10.81 -3.80
N PRO A 67 -18.86 10.60 -2.51
CA PRO A 67 -17.87 10.33 -1.47
C PRO A 67 -17.14 9.01 -1.66
N ALA A 68 -17.81 7.96 -2.14
CA ALA A 68 -17.19 6.66 -2.32
C ALA A 68 -16.08 6.71 -3.38
N TRP A 69 -16.33 7.36 -4.52
CA TRP A 69 -15.32 7.58 -5.56
C TRP A 69 -14.21 8.54 -5.13
N ARG A 70 -14.46 9.47 -4.19
CA ARG A 70 -13.37 10.26 -3.57
C ARG A 70 -12.42 9.40 -2.76
N GLU A 71 -12.93 8.40 -2.03
CA GLU A 71 -12.05 7.47 -1.30
C GLU A 71 -11.25 6.58 -2.27
N VAL A 72 -11.84 6.13 -3.38
CA VAL A 72 -11.10 5.42 -4.45
C VAL A 72 -9.92 6.26 -4.96
N ALA A 73 -10.17 7.53 -5.30
CA ALA A 73 -9.12 8.43 -5.78
C ALA A 73 -8.00 8.65 -4.74
N LYS A 74 -8.35 8.74 -3.46
CA LYS A 74 -7.40 8.82 -2.35
C LYS A 74 -6.56 7.56 -2.23
N GLN A 75 -7.16 6.37 -2.27
CA GLN A 75 -6.43 5.10 -2.18
C GLN A 75 -5.50 4.89 -3.39
N MET A 76 -5.92 5.31 -4.58
CA MET A 76 -5.06 5.33 -5.77
C MET A 76 -3.83 6.25 -5.58
N SER A 77 -4.01 7.41 -4.95
CA SER A 77 -2.91 8.33 -4.64
C SER A 77 -1.93 7.75 -3.61
N ILE A 78 -2.45 7.08 -2.57
CA ILE A 78 -1.62 6.41 -1.55
C ILE A 78 -0.75 5.32 -2.16
N ILE A 79 -1.35 4.42 -2.97
CA ILE A 79 -0.56 3.34 -3.57
C ILE A 79 0.46 3.84 -4.58
N ALA A 80 0.12 4.86 -5.38
CA ALA A 80 1.07 5.49 -6.29
C ALA A 80 2.26 6.11 -5.53
N PHE A 81 1.99 6.82 -4.43
CA PHE A 81 3.02 7.36 -3.55
C PHE A 81 3.91 6.27 -2.94
N ASN A 82 3.33 5.17 -2.46
CA ASN A 82 4.09 4.08 -1.87
C ASN A 82 4.95 3.34 -2.90
N ILE A 83 4.45 3.11 -4.12
CA ILE A 83 5.25 2.54 -5.21
C ILE A 83 6.42 3.46 -5.56
N GLN A 84 6.18 4.77 -5.65
CA GLN A 84 7.23 5.75 -5.92
C GLN A 84 8.28 5.81 -4.79
N SER A 85 7.83 5.71 -3.54
CA SER A 85 8.70 5.68 -2.36
C SER A 85 9.50 4.38 -2.28
N ALA A 86 8.89 3.24 -2.62
CA ALA A 86 9.58 1.96 -2.71
C ALA A 86 10.65 1.98 -3.80
N ALA A 87 10.33 2.51 -4.98
CA ALA A 87 11.28 2.66 -6.08
C ALA A 87 12.47 3.56 -5.69
N SER A 88 12.24 4.63 -4.93
CA SER A 88 13.33 5.53 -4.50
C SER A 88 14.29 4.87 -3.51
N THR A 89 13.85 3.88 -2.71
CA THR A 89 14.75 3.13 -1.81
C THR A 89 15.82 2.31 -2.55
N LEU A 90 15.56 1.95 -3.81
CA LEU A 90 16.46 1.14 -4.65
C LEU A 90 17.38 1.98 -5.54
N MET A 91 17.20 3.30 -5.56
CA MET A 91 18.13 4.18 -6.26
C MET A 91 19.50 4.14 -5.58
N THR A 92 20.58 4.34 -6.35
CA THR A 92 21.94 4.29 -5.84
C THR A 92 22.06 5.18 -4.60
N PRO A 93 22.52 4.66 -3.45
CA PRO A 93 22.78 5.47 -2.28
C PRO A 93 23.75 6.60 -2.66
N ALA A 94 23.43 7.83 -2.27
CA ALA A 94 24.35 8.97 -2.38
C ALA A 94 25.57 8.79 -1.49
#